data_AF-A0AAE1LP40-F1
#
_entry.id   AF-A0AAE1LP40-F1
#
_cell.length_a   1.000
_cell.length_b   1.000
_cell.length_c   1.000
_cell.angle_alpha   90.00
_cell.angle_beta   90.00
_cell.angle_gamma   90.00
#
_symmetry.space_group_name_H-M   'P 1'
#
loop_
_entity.id
_entity.type
_entity.pdbx_description
1 polymer ?
#
loop_
_entity_poly.entity_id
_entity_poly.type
_entity_poly.pdbx_seq_one_letter_code
_entity_poly.pdbx_strand_id
1 'polypeptide(L)'
;MFPLCKTCAETQNQDVCTHTATKDRAFTGTWCANELQLAVNKGYKILSIHELYQYPEVEKYDPVSKTGGLFSGYVRENMALKYEASGWPTHIKTDEDREQYVKAIFERDGIVIRKERVEKNPGKRTLAKLILNSFWGKMGEKTLRPKTVFVFDYGELIRLVNDSTIVINSILPLREDCLQVCFVPVEDMDESLKTTSLIHAAQTTAGGRELLYKYLDIVGERCIYNDTDSVCFLSVPGQPEPELGPYLGQMTDQLSEDFSEGSYCCEFASAGAKNYSFKVCVGGDPAKIRVVTKVRGLSINSSCEDTVTFDTLKHMVLSDEKIITNIDIPSQIARLPGWRIVTRPSSKKWQVCLNKRRRIHKEKTEPYGFKGTLLDDEDYEILSVLENLADNT
;
A
#
# COMPACT_ATOMS: atom_id res chain seq x y z
N MET A 1 -7.78 -7.83 -2.78
CA MET A 1 -8.61 -7.83 -4.00
C MET A 1 -10.02 -7.56 -3.51
N PHE A 2 -10.82 -6.75 -4.20
CA PHE A 2 -12.21 -6.48 -3.81
C PHE A 2 -13.18 -7.06 -4.87
N PRO A 3 -13.25 -8.39 -5.05
CA PRO A 3 -14.17 -9.00 -5.99
C PRO A 3 -15.61 -9.02 -5.45
N LEU A 4 -16.57 -9.13 -6.36
CA LEU A 4 -18.00 -9.26 -6.08
C LEU A 4 -18.52 -10.70 -6.22
N CYS A 5 -17.68 -11.61 -6.75
CA CYS A 5 -17.96 -13.05 -6.84
C CYS A 5 -16.70 -13.84 -6.50
N LYS A 6 -16.81 -14.73 -5.50
CA LYS A 6 -15.74 -15.63 -5.07
C LYS A 6 -15.24 -16.50 -6.22
N THR A 7 -16.12 -17.23 -6.89
CA THR A 7 -15.72 -18.16 -7.95
C THR A 7 -15.01 -17.42 -9.08
N CYS A 8 -15.52 -16.27 -9.54
CA CYS A 8 -14.85 -15.47 -10.57
C CYS A 8 -13.45 -15.02 -10.15
N ALA A 9 -13.24 -14.67 -8.88
CA ALA A 9 -11.95 -14.25 -8.38
C ALA A 9 -10.95 -15.42 -8.29
N GLU A 10 -11.41 -16.58 -7.83
CA GLU A 10 -10.60 -17.80 -7.71
C GLU A 10 -10.18 -18.33 -9.10
N THR A 11 -11.09 -18.30 -10.07
CA THR A 11 -10.81 -18.75 -11.45
C THR A 11 -10.24 -17.65 -12.34
N GLN A 12 -10.08 -16.42 -11.82
CA GLN A 12 -9.66 -15.24 -12.59
C GLN A 12 -10.49 -15.00 -13.87
N ASN A 13 -11.80 -15.20 -13.77
CA ASN A 13 -12.74 -15.16 -14.89
C ASN A 13 -12.72 -13.80 -15.61
N GLN A 14 -12.42 -13.80 -16.92
CA GLN A 14 -12.42 -12.61 -17.77
C GLN A 14 -13.76 -12.36 -18.49
N ASP A 15 -14.67 -13.33 -18.46
CA ASP A 15 -16.00 -13.20 -19.04
C ASP A 15 -16.98 -12.50 -18.07
N VAL A 16 -18.13 -12.08 -18.61
CA VAL A 16 -19.23 -11.54 -17.81
C VAL A 16 -19.67 -12.59 -16.79
N CYS A 17 -19.82 -12.18 -15.54
CA CYS A 17 -20.18 -13.09 -14.47
C CYS A 17 -21.63 -13.60 -14.63
N THR A 18 -21.80 -14.90 -14.85
CA THR A 18 -23.12 -15.55 -14.92
C THR A 18 -23.58 -16.13 -13.57
N HIS A 19 -22.69 -16.23 -12.56
CA HIS A 19 -23.01 -16.82 -11.25
C HIS A 19 -24.10 -16.04 -10.52
N THR A 20 -25.23 -16.70 -10.28
CA THR A 20 -26.38 -16.17 -9.50
C THR A 20 -26.50 -16.83 -8.13
N ALA A 21 -26.00 -18.06 -7.97
CA ALA A 21 -26.10 -18.77 -6.71
C ALA A 21 -25.24 -18.11 -5.62
N THR A 22 -25.82 -17.97 -4.43
CA THR A 22 -25.16 -17.30 -3.29
C THR A 22 -23.81 -17.95 -2.96
N LYS A 23 -23.70 -19.29 -3.02
CA LYS A 23 -22.45 -20.02 -2.72
C LYS A 23 -21.26 -19.63 -3.60
N ASP A 24 -21.52 -19.21 -4.85
CA ASP A 24 -20.47 -18.84 -5.81
C ASP A 24 -20.02 -17.38 -5.61
N ARG A 25 -20.87 -16.57 -4.95
CA ARG A 25 -20.60 -15.15 -4.69
C ARG A 25 -20.19 -14.87 -3.25
N ALA A 26 -20.54 -15.75 -2.31
CA ALA A 26 -20.24 -15.61 -0.90
C ALA A 26 -18.75 -15.78 -0.63
N PHE A 27 -18.22 -14.93 0.26
CA PHE A 27 -16.86 -15.02 0.77
C PHE A 27 -16.87 -15.59 2.18
N THR A 28 -15.88 -16.42 2.48
CA THR A 28 -15.62 -16.95 3.83
C THR A 28 -14.21 -16.56 4.23
N GLY A 29 -14.06 -16.00 5.43
CA GLY A 29 -12.80 -15.44 5.89
C GLY A 29 -12.96 -14.77 7.25
N THR A 30 -11.90 -14.07 7.66
CA THR A 30 -11.82 -13.35 8.93
C THR A 30 -11.59 -11.89 8.63
N TRP A 31 -12.40 -11.02 9.22
CA TRP A 31 -12.37 -9.57 8.98
C TRP A 31 -12.49 -8.81 10.30
N CYS A 32 -11.97 -7.59 10.33
CA CYS A 32 -12.27 -6.67 11.42
C CYS A 32 -13.73 -6.21 11.32
N ALA A 33 -14.37 -5.98 12.46
CA ALA A 33 -15.79 -5.64 12.50
C ALA A 33 -16.14 -4.34 11.76
N ASN A 34 -15.22 -3.36 11.74
CA ASN A 34 -15.37 -2.11 11.00
C ASN A 34 -15.45 -2.35 9.47
N GLU A 35 -14.58 -3.19 8.91
CA GLU A 35 -14.63 -3.53 7.47
C GLU A 35 -15.94 -4.25 7.11
N LEU A 36 -16.43 -5.12 8.00
CA LEU A 36 -17.73 -5.78 7.81
C LEU A 36 -18.88 -4.77 7.87
N GLN A 37 -18.84 -3.81 8.79
CA GLN A 37 -19.84 -2.75 8.88
C GLN A 37 -19.85 -1.90 7.60
N LEU A 38 -18.68 -1.52 7.09
CA LEU A 38 -18.55 -0.81 5.82
C LEU A 38 -19.12 -1.64 4.66
N ALA A 39 -18.80 -2.94 4.59
CA ALA A 39 -19.34 -3.82 3.56
C ALA A 39 -20.88 -3.90 3.64
N VAL A 40 -21.46 -4.04 4.83
CA VAL A 40 -22.92 -4.05 5.01
C VAL A 40 -23.54 -2.73 4.57
N ASN A 41 -22.92 -1.59 4.90
CA ASN A 41 -23.37 -0.27 4.43
C ASN A 41 -23.31 -0.13 2.90
N LYS A 42 -22.44 -0.91 2.23
CA LYS A 42 -22.33 -1.01 0.77
C LYS A 42 -23.24 -2.09 0.16
N GLY A 43 -24.17 -2.63 0.94
CA GLY A 43 -25.20 -3.57 0.48
C GLY A 43 -24.83 -5.05 0.56
N TYR A 44 -23.69 -5.40 1.16
CA TYR A 44 -23.36 -6.79 1.43
C TYR A 44 -24.24 -7.36 2.56
N LYS A 45 -24.48 -8.68 2.52
CA LYS A 45 -25.25 -9.39 3.55
C LYS A 45 -24.36 -10.40 4.26
N ILE A 46 -24.41 -10.40 5.59
CA ILE A 46 -23.78 -11.43 6.42
C ILE A 46 -24.66 -12.68 6.36
N LEU A 47 -24.09 -13.80 5.89
CA LEU A 47 -24.81 -15.06 5.75
C LEU A 47 -24.69 -15.94 7.00
N SER A 48 -23.50 -15.99 7.59
CA SER A 48 -23.20 -16.75 8.80
C SER A 48 -22.04 -16.10 9.55
N ILE A 49 -22.08 -16.20 10.88
CA ILE A 49 -20.97 -15.84 11.77
C ILE A 49 -20.56 -17.14 12.46
N HIS A 50 -19.31 -17.56 12.28
CA HIS A 50 -18.77 -18.77 12.88
C HIS A 50 -18.13 -18.49 14.25
N GLU A 51 -17.45 -17.35 14.35
CA GLU A 51 -16.72 -16.92 15.53
C GLU A 51 -16.71 -15.40 15.59
N LEU A 52 -16.82 -14.84 16.80
CA LEU A 52 -16.81 -13.40 17.05
C LEU A 52 -15.94 -13.09 18.27
N TYR A 53 -14.87 -12.34 18.04
CA TYR A 53 -14.07 -11.76 19.11
C TYR A 53 -14.62 -10.38 19.44
N GLN A 54 -15.31 -10.27 20.57
CA GLN A 54 -15.85 -9.01 21.06
C GLN A 54 -14.98 -8.45 22.18
N TYR A 55 -14.64 -7.17 22.07
CA TYR A 55 -13.90 -6.43 23.08
C TYR A 55 -14.90 -5.47 23.76
N PRO A 56 -15.12 -5.59 25.08
CA PRO A 56 -16.14 -4.81 25.78
C PRO A 56 -15.79 -3.32 25.86
N GLU A 57 -14.50 -2.99 25.84
CA GLU A 57 -13.99 -1.64 25.99
C GLU A 57 -13.02 -1.32 24.84
N VAL A 58 -13.10 -0.08 24.37
CA VAL A 58 -12.22 0.46 23.34
C VAL A 58 -11.78 1.85 23.77
N GLU A 59 -10.47 2.09 23.80
CA GLU A 59 -9.95 3.44 23.95
C GLU A 59 -9.83 4.13 22.60
N LYS A 60 -10.47 5.28 22.46
CA LYS A 60 -10.36 6.14 21.28
C LYS A 60 -9.75 7.47 21.67
N TYR A 61 -8.90 8.00 20.79
CA TYR A 61 -8.42 9.36 20.93
C TYR A 61 -9.58 10.35 20.71
N ASP A 62 -9.74 11.28 21.64
CA ASP A 62 -10.69 12.39 21.51
C ASP A 62 -9.99 13.64 20.98
N PRO A 63 -10.31 14.11 19.76
CA PRO A 63 -9.74 15.33 19.20
C PRO A 63 -10.15 16.60 19.95
N VAL A 64 -11.20 16.60 20.78
CA VAL A 64 -11.60 17.81 21.52
C VAL A 64 -10.76 17.95 22.79
N SER A 65 -10.78 16.96 23.67
CA SER A 65 -9.97 17.00 24.90
C SER A 65 -8.48 16.71 24.68
N LYS A 66 -8.10 16.19 23.49
CA LYS A 66 -6.73 15.77 23.15
C LYS A 66 -6.21 14.64 24.05
N THR A 67 -7.10 13.80 24.58
CA THR A 67 -6.78 12.69 25.49
C THR A 67 -7.30 11.35 24.96
N GLY A 68 -6.94 10.26 25.64
CA GLY A 68 -7.34 8.90 25.27
C GLY A 68 -6.56 8.32 24.08
N GLY A 69 -6.92 7.10 23.71
CA GLY A 69 -6.30 6.33 22.63
C GLY A 69 -4.90 5.83 22.98
N LEU A 70 -4.76 4.51 23.09
CA LEU A 70 -3.53 3.82 23.50
C LEU A 70 -2.24 4.33 22.83
N PHE A 71 -2.30 4.67 21.54
CA PHE A 71 -1.13 5.09 20.75
C PHE A 71 -1.05 6.60 20.49
N SER A 72 -1.96 7.42 21.04
CA SER A 72 -2.04 8.84 20.70
C SER A 72 -0.77 9.61 21.09
N GLY A 73 -0.21 9.36 22.28
CA GLY A 73 1.06 9.95 22.72
C GLY A 73 2.20 9.61 21.76
N TYR A 74 2.35 8.32 21.45
CA TYR A 74 3.36 7.81 20.52
C TYR A 74 3.27 8.45 19.13
N VAL A 75 2.06 8.48 18.55
CA VAL A 75 1.85 9.07 17.22
C VAL A 75 2.14 10.57 17.24
N ARG A 76 1.66 11.30 18.25
CA ARG A 76 1.85 12.76 18.33
C ARG A 76 3.30 13.16 18.48
N GLU A 77 4.05 12.50 19.36
CA GLU A 77 5.48 12.80 19.56
C GLU A 77 6.30 12.55 18.30
N ASN A 78 6.10 11.39 17.65
CA ASN A 78 6.86 11.04 16.45
C ASN A 78 6.39 11.83 15.21
N MET A 79 5.12 12.23 15.15
CA MET A 79 4.63 13.17 14.13
C MET A 79 5.20 14.57 14.34
N ALA A 80 5.35 15.06 15.57
CA ALA A 80 6.03 16.33 15.85
C ALA A 80 7.47 16.31 15.31
N LEU A 81 8.24 15.26 15.60
CA LEU A 81 9.59 15.07 15.05
C LEU A 81 9.59 15.07 13.51
N LYS A 82 8.59 14.42 12.90
CA LYS A 82 8.44 14.39 11.43
C LYS A 82 8.13 15.79 10.89
N TYR A 83 7.24 16.56 11.51
CA TYR A 83 6.93 17.93 11.10
C TYR A 83 8.16 18.84 11.24
N GLU A 84 8.81 18.83 12.40
CA GLU A 84 10.02 19.59 12.66
C GLU A 84 11.11 19.30 11.62
N ALA A 85 11.35 18.03 11.31
CA ALA A 85 12.36 17.63 10.32
C ALA A 85 11.94 17.87 8.84
N SER A 86 10.68 18.23 8.57
CA SER A 86 10.24 18.51 7.20
C SER A 86 10.63 19.92 6.74
N GLY A 87 10.91 20.82 7.69
CA GLY A 87 10.98 22.25 7.44
C GLY A 87 9.60 22.86 7.20
N TRP A 88 9.59 24.15 6.91
CA TRP A 88 8.36 24.89 6.61
C TRP A 88 7.85 24.59 5.19
N PRO A 89 6.53 24.39 5.00
CA PRO A 89 5.94 24.33 3.67
C PRO A 89 6.23 25.59 2.85
N THR A 90 6.23 25.48 1.52
CA THR A 90 6.58 26.58 0.60
C THR A 90 5.66 27.79 0.70
N HIS A 91 4.39 27.59 1.09
CA HIS A 91 3.42 28.66 1.28
C HIS A 91 3.58 29.42 2.61
N ILE A 92 4.36 28.90 3.56
CA ILE A 92 4.60 29.52 4.87
C ILE A 92 5.84 30.42 4.76
N LYS A 93 5.64 31.75 4.75
CA LYS A 93 6.73 32.72 4.52
C LYS A 93 7.00 33.62 5.71
N THR A 94 5.95 33.99 6.45
CA THR A 94 6.03 34.92 7.58
C THR A 94 6.05 34.20 8.93
N ASP A 95 6.40 34.90 10.00
CA ASP A 95 6.34 34.32 11.36
C ASP A 95 4.89 34.14 11.83
N GLU A 96 3.97 35.00 11.36
CA GLU A 96 2.53 34.87 11.56
C GLU A 96 2.00 33.57 10.92
N ASP A 97 2.40 33.27 9.67
CA ASP A 97 2.04 32.01 9.00
C ASP A 97 2.53 30.79 9.80
N ARG A 98 3.75 30.87 10.34
CA ARG A 98 4.33 29.80 11.17
C ARG A 98 3.54 29.59 12.46
N GLU A 99 3.09 30.66 13.12
CA GLU A 99 2.21 30.59 14.30
C GLU A 99 0.87 29.96 13.96
N GLN A 100 0.23 30.43 12.89
CA GLN A 100 -1.06 29.90 12.47
C GLN A 100 -0.96 28.41 12.11
N TYR A 101 0.10 28.00 11.41
CA TYR A 101 0.33 26.61 11.04
C TYR A 101 0.51 25.69 12.26
N VAL A 102 1.36 26.09 13.22
CA VAL A 102 1.59 25.30 14.44
C VAL A 102 0.33 25.24 15.30
N LYS A 103 -0.38 26.37 15.45
CA LYS A 103 -1.64 26.45 16.18
C LYS A 103 -2.69 25.53 15.56
N ALA A 104 -2.87 25.56 14.24
CA ALA A 104 -3.85 24.73 13.55
C ALA A 104 -3.55 23.23 13.69
N ILE A 105 -2.27 22.83 13.65
CA ILE A 105 -1.85 21.43 13.89
C ILE A 105 -2.18 21.00 15.32
N PHE A 106 -1.95 21.85 16.31
CA PHE A 106 -2.31 21.56 17.68
C PHE A 106 -3.82 21.47 17.87
N GLU A 107 -4.57 22.45 17.35
CA GLU A 107 -6.04 22.50 17.45
C GLU A 107 -6.71 21.31 16.77
N ARG A 108 -6.13 20.78 15.69
CA ARG A 108 -6.70 19.64 14.97
C ARG A 108 -6.23 18.30 15.51
N ASP A 109 -4.93 18.09 15.61
CA ASP A 109 -4.32 16.78 15.88
C ASP A 109 -3.71 16.66 17.29
N GLY A 110 -3.68 17.76 18.07
CA GLY A 110 -3.07 17.79 19.40
C GLY A 110 -1.55 17.70 19.40
N ILE A 111 -0.92 17.85 18.24
CA ILE A 111 0.51 17.70 18.02
C ILE A 111 1.19 19.02 18.37
N VAL A 112 2.20 18.97 19.23
CA VAL A 112 2.98 20.14 19.65
C VAL A 112 4.26 20.20 18.82
N ILE A 113 4.34 21.17 17.91
CA ILE A 113 5.54 21.44 17.09
C ILE A 113 6.36 22.52 17.77
N ARG A 114 7.66 22.26 17.97
CA ARG A 114 8.60 23.26 18.49
C ARG A 114 9.18 24.06 17.33
N LYS A 115 8.70 25.29 17.16
CA LYS A 115 9.05 26.18 16.04
C LYS A 115 10.55 26.33 15.84
N GLU A 116 11.29 26.45 16.94
CA GLU A 116 12.75 26.60 16.98
C GLU A 116 13.50 25.36 16.49
N ARG A 117 12.83 24.22 16.36
CA ARG A 117 13.41 22.96 15.86
C ARG A 117 13.02 22.66 14.41
N VAL A 118 12.16 23.48 13.81
CA VAL A 118 11.69 23.25 12.45
C VAL A 118 12.83 23.57 11.47
N GLU A 119 13.41 22.52 10.92
CA GLU A 119 14.53 22.58 10.00
C GLU A 119 14.44 21.40 9.02
N LYS A 120 14.62 21.67 7.72
CA LYS A 120 14.59 20.63 6.69
C LYS A 120 15.75 19.66 6.90
N ASN A 121 15.43 18.47 7.40
CA ASN A 121 16.40 17.41 7.66
C ASN A 121 15.87 16.06 7.12
N PRO A 122 16.26 15.67 5.90
CA PRO A 122 15.77 14.45 5.26
C PRO A 122 16.06 13.17 6.05
N GLY A 123 17.21 13.10 6.73
CA GLY A 123 17.61 11.96 7.56
C GLY A 123 16.72 11.78 8.79
N LYS A 124 16.54 12.86 9.57
CA LYS A 124 15.63 12.87 10.72
C LYS A 124 14.19 12.61 10.32
N ARG A 125 13.73 13.18 9.21
CA ARG A 125 12.38 12.94 8.67
C ARG A 125 12.19 11.46 8.31
N THR A 126 13.19 10.84 7.68
CA THR A 126 13.16 9.41 7.33
C THR A 126 13.11 8.55 8.59
N LEU A 127 13.91 8.87 9.61
CA LEU A 127 13.90 8.16 10.89
C LEU A 127 12.55 8.28 11.60
N ALA A 128 12.00 9.49 11.71
CA ALA A 128 10.69 9.71 12.34
C ALA A 128 9.57 8.95 11.60
N LYS A 129 9.58 8.97 10.26
CA LYS A 129 8.65 8.19 9.43
C LYS A 129 8.84 6.68 9.63
N LEU A 130 10.09 6.21 9.72
CA LEU A 130 10.40 4.80 9.94
C LEU A 130 9.88 4.33 11.31
N ILE A 131 10.05 5.15 12.36
CA ILE A 131 9.55 4.86 13.70
C ILE A 131 8.02 4.68 13.65
N LEU A 132 7.30 5.68 13.13
CA LEU A 132 5.83 5.63 12.97
C LEU A 132 5.35 4.38 12.21
N ASN A 133 6.01 4.06 11.10
CA ASN A 133 5.57 2.97 10.21
C ASN A 133 6.00 1.57 10.71
N SER A 134 7.10 1.45 11.44
CA SER A 134 7.60 0.13 11.88
C SER A 134 6.85 -0.40 13.10
N PHE A 135 6.27 0.49 13.90
CA PHE A 135 5.61 0.16 15.15
C PHE A 135 4.47 -0.82 15.00
N TRP A 136 3.50 -0.54 14.13
CA TRP A 136 2.36 -1.44 13.93
C TRP A 136 2.76 -2.74 13.22
N GLY A 137 3.76 -2.68 12.33
CA GLY A 137 4.29 -3.86 11.64
C GLY A 137 4.90 -4.86 12.63
N LYS A 138 5.51 -4.38 13.71
CA LYS A 138 6.06 -5.21 14.79
C LYS A 138 4.96 -5.99 15.53
N MET A 139 3.79 -5.39 15.74
CA MET A 139 2.66 -6.06 16.39
C MET A 139 2.09 -7.21 15.55
N GLY A 140 2.23 -7.15 14.22
CA GLY A 140 1.82 -8.20 13.28
C GLY A 140 2.97 -9.11 12.83
N GLU A 141 4.11 -9.12 13.53
CA GLU A 141 5.27 -9.91 13.14
C GLU A 141 4.98 -11.41 13.22
N LYS A 142 5.20 -12.12 12.10
CA LYS A 142 5.07 -13.57 12.04
C LYS A 142 6.17 -14.24 12.87
N THR A 143 5.77 -15.06 13.83
CA THR A 143 6.63 -15.85 14.73
C THR A 143 7.18 -17.11 14.07
N LEU A 144 6.39 -17.75 13.20
CA LEU A 144 6.84 -18.86 12.35
C LEU A 144 7.80 -18.38 11.24
N ARG A 145 9.09 -18.30 11.58
CA ARG A 145 10.17 -17.94 10.68
C ARG A 145 11.44 -18.78 10.94
N PRO A 146 12.33 -18.90 9.95
CA PRO A 146 13.66 -19.47 10.19
C PRO A 146 14.39 -18.71 11.29
N LYS A 147 14.84 -19.44 12.31
CA LYS A 147 15.75 -18.98 13.34
C LYS A 147 17.16 -19.49 13.01
N THR A 148 18.17 -18.71 13.35
CA THR A 148 19.57 -19.11 13.24
C THR A 148 20.21 -19.02 14.61
N VAL A 149 20.88 -20.09 15.02
CA VAL A 149 21.67 -20.15 16.26
C VAL A 149 23.08 -20.59 15.93
N PHE A 150 24.03 -20.19 16.78
CA PHE A 150 25.42 -20.61 16.71
C PHE A 150 25.68 -21.61 17.82
N VAL A 151 26.02 -22.82 17.42
CA VAL A 151 26.23 -23.94 18.32
C VAL A 151 27.73 -24.18 18.43
N PHE A 152 28.24 -24.14 19.65
CA PHE A 152 29.67 -24.31 19.93
C PHE A 152 30.00 -25.65 20.60
N ASP A 153 28.98 -26.40 21.03
CA ASP A 153 29.15 -27.69 21.68
C ASP A 153 28.25 -28.77 21.05
N TYR A 154 28.74 -30.00 21.09
CA TYR A 154 28.02 -31.14 20.53
C TYR A 154 26.70 -31.44 21.28
N GLY A 155 26.63 -31.13 22.57
CA GLY A 155 25.43 -31.38 23.38
C GLY A 155 24.25 -30.50 22.95
N GLU A 156 24.49 -29.22 22.70
CA GLU A 156 23.52 -28.26 22.17
C GLU A 156 23.07 -28.67 20.76
N LEU A 157 23.97 -29.16 19.90
CA LEU A 157 23.61 -29.69 18.59
C LEU A 157 22.63 -30.87 18.72
N ILE A 158 22.94 -31.84 19.58
CA ILE A 158 22.11 -33.03 19.78
C ILE A 158 20.75 -32.66 20.38
N ARG A 159 20.67 -31.64 21.25
CA ARG A 159 19.38 -31.12 21.73
C ARG A 159 18.54 -30.58 20.59
N LEU A 160 19.11 -29.75 19.71
CA LEU A 160 18.39 -29.20 18.56
C LEU A 160 17.96 -30.27 17.56
N VAL A 161 18.83 -31.25 17.27
CA VAL A 161 18.52 -32.33 16.31
C VAL A 161 17.40 -33.24 16.81
N ASN A 162 17.29 -33.43 18.13
CA ASN A 162 16.25 -34.25 18.74
C ASN A 162 14.99 -33.47 19.13
N ASP A 163 14.96 -32.16 18.94
CA ASP A 163 13.79 -31.33 19.26
C ASP A 163 12.72 -31.51 18.18
N SER A 164 11.67 -32.27 18.49
CA SER A 164 10.54 -32.53 17.59
C SER A 164 9.68 -31.31 17.30
N THR A 165 9.88 -30.19 18.01
CA THR A 165 9.13 -28.94 17.81
C THR A 165 9.75 -28.07 16.72
N ILE A 166 10.93 -28.44 16.20
CA ILE A 166 11.64 -27.71 15.15
C ILE A 166 12.03 -28.62 13.99
N VAL A 167 12.14 -28.02 12.80
CA VAL A 167 12.70 -28.65 11.61
C VAL A 167 14.00 -27.96 11.30
N ILE A 168 15.11 -28.69 11.30
CA ILE A 168 16.41 -28.15 10.91
C ILE A 168 16.48 -28.03 9.39
N ASN A 169 16.68 -26.81 8.90
CA ASN A 169 16.80 -26.50 7.48
C ASN A 169 18.25 -26.64 7.00
N SER A 170 19.23 -26.30 7.84
CA SER A 170 20.64 -26.37 7.49
C SER A 170 21.54 -26.40 8.73
N ILE A 171 22.62 -27.17 8.67
CA ILE A 171 23.74 -27.12 9.62
C ILE A 171 24.98 -26.82 8.81
N LEU A 172 25.67 -25.73 9.14
CA LEU A 172 26.82 -25.26 8.37
C LEU A 172 28.01 -25.02 9.30
N PRO A 173 29.13 -25.72 9.11
CA PRO A 173 30.34 -25.44 9.86
C PRO A 173 30.92 -24.09 9.41
N LEU A 174 31.04 -23.16 10.35
CA LEU A 174 31.67 -21.86 10.10
C LEU A 174 33.16 -21.88 10.45
N ARG A 175 33.52 -22.64 11.48
CA ARG A 175 34.88 -22.92 11.96
C ARG A 175 34.87 -24.23 12.77
N GLU A 176 36.03 -24.69 13.21
CA GLU A 176 36.21 -25.99 13.88
C GLU A 176 35.27 -26.21 15.09
N ASP A 177 34.95 -25.15 15.83
CA ASP A 177 34.15 -25.15 17.05
C ASP A 177 32.86 -24.34 16.92
N CYS A 178 32.39 -24.04 15.70
CA CYS A 178 31.14 -23.30 15.52
C CYS A 178 30.32 -23.82 14.34
N LEU A 179 29.12 -24.27 14.65
CA LEU A 179 28.09 -24.65 13.69
C LEU A 179 27.02 -23.57 13.66
N GLN A 180 26.69 -23.11 12.46
CA GLN A 180 25.48 -22.34 12.24
C GLN A 180 24.32 -23.30 11.96
N VAL A 181 23.36 -23.36 12.88
CA VAL A 181 22.15 -24.17 12.71
C VAL A 181 20.99 -23.24 12.38
N CYS A 182 20.34 -23.48 11.24
CA CYS A 182 19.09 -22.81 10.88
C CYS A 182 17.94 -23.81 11.00
N PHE A 183 16.87 -23.42 11.69
CA PHE A 183 15.69 -24.24 11.86
C PHE A 183 14.41 -23.40 11.81
N VAL A 184 13.28 -24.03 11.51
CA VAL A 184 11.95 -23.43 11.55
C VAL A 184 11.11 -24.22 12.56
N PRO A 185 10.37 -23.58 13.46
CA PRO A 185 9.40 -24.29 14.30
C PRO A 185 8.36 -25.06 13.46
N VAL A 186 7.94 -26.24 13.92
CA VAL A 186 6.94 -27.08 13.21
C VAL A 186 5.57 -26.41 13.20
N GLU A 187 5.18 -25.85 14.34
CA GLU A 187 3.96 -25.07 14.51
C GLU A 187 4.30 -23.64 14.94
N ASP A 188 3.35 -22.73 14.82
CA ASP A 188 3.48 -21.43 15.48
C ASP A 188 3.49 -21.73 16.98
N MET A 189 4.69 -21.77 17.58
CA MET A 189 4.86 -22.03 19.00
C MET A 189 4.02 -21.01 19.76
N ASP A 190 3.27 -21.44 20.78
CA ASP A 190 2.39 -20.60 21.61
C ASP A 190 3.09 -19.37 22.25
N GLU A 191 4.42 -19.31 22.19
CA GLU A 191 5.22 -18.15 22.54
C GLU A 191 5.05 -17.00 21.52
N SER A 192 3.93 -16.29 21.66
CA SER A 192 3.80 -14.94 21.12
C SER A 192 4.94 -14.05 21.63
N LEU A 193 5.53 -13.24 20.76
CA LEU A 193 6.49 -12.24 21.23
C LEU A 193 5.77 -11.30 22.20
N LYS A 194 6.45 -10.82 23.23
CA LYS A 194 5.92 -9.78 24.15
C LYS A 194 5.43 -8.50 23.44
N THR A 195 5.81 -8.34 22.17
CA THR A 195 5.47 -7.19 21.32
C THR A 195 4.40 -7.49 20.28
N THR A 196 3.98 -8.76 20.13
CA THR A 196 2.96 -9.16 19.17
C THR A 196 1.58 -8.80 19.71
N SER A 197 0.78 -8.19 18.85
CA SER A 197 -0.64 -7.99 19.07
C SER A 197 -1.36 -8.00 17.72
N LEU A 198 -1.84 -9.17 17.32
CA LEU A 198 -2.51 -9.37 16.03
C LEU A 198 -3.77 -8.50 15.90
N ILE A 199 -4.48 -8.25 16.99
CA ILE A 199 -5.71 -7.45 17.00
C ILE A 199 -5.40 -5.99 16.62
N HIS A 200 -4.47 -5.35 17.31
CA HIS A 200 -4.04 -3.98 16.98
C HIS A 200 -3.45 -3.87 15.57
N ALA A 201 -2.68 -4.88 15.11
CA ALA A 201 -2.16 -4.90 13.75
C ALA A 201 -3.30 -5.00 12.71
N ALA A 202 -4.25 -5.92 12.92
CA ALA A 202 -5.41 -6.08 12.05
C ALA A 202 -6.26 -4.80 12.00
N GLN A 203 -6.59 -4.21 13.14
CA GLN A 203 -7.35 -2.97 13.25
C GLN A 203 -6.64 -1.77 12.59
N THR A 204 -5.32 -1.66 12.75
CA THR A 204 -4.53 -0.60 12.09
C THR A 204 -4.62 -0.73 10.56
N THR A 205 -4.46 -1.95 10.02
CA THR A 205 -4.55 -2.16 8.58
C THR A 205 -5.98 -2.01 8.04
N ALA A 206 -6.99 -2.40 8.82
CA ALA A 206 -8.40 -2.22 8.50
C ALA A 206 -8.74 -0.73 8.41
N GLY A 207 -8.39 0.06 9.43
CA GLY A 207 -8.58 1.51 9.43
C GLY A 207 -7.87 2.20 8.27
N GLY A 208 -6.66 1.76 7.90
CA GLY A 208 -5.97 2.25 6.71
C GLY A 208 -6.73 1.96 5.41
N ARG A 209 -7.32 0.76 5.27
CA ARG A 209 -8.15 0.41 4.11
C ARG A 209 -9.46 1.20 4.07
N GLU A 210 -10.12 1.39 5.21
CA GLU A 210 -11.33 2.23 5.29
C GLU A 210 -11.04 3.68 4.93
N LEU A 211 -9.92 4.23 5.41
CA LEU A 211 -9.50 5.59 5.07
C LEU A 211 -9.22 5.72 3.57
N LEU A 212 -8.51 4.78 2.96
CA LEU A 212 -8.33 4.75 1.51
C LEU A 212 -9.68 4.65 0.79
N TYR A 213 -10.58 3.80 1.28
CA TYR A 213 -11.89 3.57 0.69
C TYR A 213 -12.76 4.84 0.70
N LYS A 214 -12.68 5.68 1.75
CA LYS A 214 -13.34 7.00 1.78
C LYS A 214 -12.99 7.84 0.54
N TYR A 215 -11.72 7.85 0.13
CA TYR A 215 -11.30 8.61 -1.06
C TYR A 215 -11.69 7.90 -2.36
N LEU A 216 -11.69 6.57 -2.38
CA LEU A 216 -12.20 5.78 -3.51
C LEU A 216 -13.69 6.03 -3.77
N ASP A 217 -14.49 6.24 -2.72
CA ASP A 217 -15.91 6.62 -2.85
C ASP A 217 -16.09 7.98 -3.52
N ILE A 218 -15.18 8.94 -3.27
CA ILE A 218 -15.23 10.28 -3.88
C ILE A 218 -14.86 10.19 -5.37
N VAL A 219 -13.79 9.46 -5.71
CA VAL A 219 -13.33 9.38 -7.10
C VAL A 219 -14.15 8.42 -7.95
N GLY A 220 -14.74 7.39 -7.35
CA GLY A 220 -15.55 6.39 -8.03
C GLY A 220 -14.81 5.72 -9.20
N GLU A 221 -15.47 5.66 -10.35
CA GLU A 221 -14.94 5.05 -11.58
C GLU A 221 -13.70 5.76 -12.13
N ARG A 222 -13.47 7.03 -11.76
CA ARG A 222 -12.28 7.78 -12.18
C ARG A 222 -10.99 7.24 -11.56
N CYS A 223 -11.05 6.35 -10.56
CA CYS A 223 -9.87 5.72 -10.00
C CYS A 223 -9.20 4.76 -11.00
N ILE A 224 -8.01 5.12 -11.47
CA ILE A 224 -7.22 4.30 -12.40
C ILE A 224 -6.19 3.43 -11.70
N TYR A 225 -5.74 3.81 -10.49
CA TYR A 225 -4.82 3.03 -9.68
C TYR A 225 -4.94 3.42 -8.19
N ASN A 226 -4.69 2.46 -7.30
CA ASN A 226 -4.50 2.73 -5.89
C ASN A 226 -3.52 1.72 -5.27
N ASP A 227 -2.76 2.17 -4.29
CA ASP A 227 -1.88 1.31 -3.49
C ASP A 227 -1.75 1.86 -2.08
N THR A 228 -2.35 1.16 -1.11
CA THR A 228 -2.23 1.35 0.34
C THR A 228 -2.71 2.72 0.86
N ASP A 229 -2.05 3.79 0.47
CA ASP A 229 -2.22 5.18 0.92
C ASP A 229 -2.20 6.19 -0.26
N SER A 230 -2.30 5.70 -1.50
CA SER A 230 -2.30 6.51 -2.72
C SER A 230 -3.47 6.19 -3.65
N VAL A 231 -3.99 7.22 -4.32
CA VAL A 231 -5.02 7.11 -5.37
C VAL A 231 -4.58 7.92 -6.57
N CYS A 232 -4.50 7.28 -7.74
CA CYS A 232 -4.40 7.95 -9.03
C CYS A 232 -5.79 7.92 -9.67
N PHE A 233 -6.24 9.07 -10.18
CA PHE A 233 -7.56 9.19 -10.76
C PHE A 233 -7.58 10.17 -11.94
N LEU A 234 -8.61 10.07 -12.78
CA LEU A 234 -8.89 11.03 -13.84
C LEU A 234 -9.55 12.27 -13.23
N SER A 235 -8.91 13.43 -13.38
CA SER A 235 -9.52 14.72 -13.05
C SER A 235 -10.44 15.14 -14.19
N VAL A 236 -11.69 15.45 -13.85
CA VAL A 236 -12.74 15.84 -14.81
C VAL A 236 -13.38 17.11 -14.26
N PRO A 237 -13.49 18.20 -15.04
CA PRO A 237 -14.14 19.42 -14.59
C PRO A 237 -15.56 19.17 -14.03
N GLY A 238 -15.87 19.77 -12.89
CA GLY A 238 -17.17 19.63 -12.21
C GLY A 238 -17.33 18.37 -11.35
N GLN A 239 -16.42 17.39 -11.44
CA GLN A 239 -16.47 16.19 -10.59
C GLN A 239 -15.75 16.42 -9.25
N PRO A 240 -16.22 15.79 -8.15
CA PRO A 240 -15.65 16.01 -6.82
C PRO A 240 -14.22 15.46 -6.72
N GLU A 241 -13.29 16.24 -6.19
CA GLU A 241 -11.91 15.81 -5.97
C GLU A 241 -11.61 15.54 -4.48
N PRO A 242 -10.70 14.60 -4.17
CA PRO A 242 -10.22 14.42 -2.80
C PRO A 242 -9.65 15.72 -2.23
N GLU A 243 -10.15 16.15 -1.07
CA GLU A 243 -9.61 17.31 -0.37
C GLU A 243 -8.15 17.05 0.05
N LEU A 244 -7.27 17.96 -0.37
CA LEU A 244 -5.87 17.96 0.04
C LEU A 244 -5.71 18.72 1.35
N GLY A 245 -4.72 18.33 2.15
CA GLY A 245 -4.35 19.16 3.28
C GLY A 245 -3.09 18.72 4.02
N PRO A 246 -2.52 19.62 4.83
CA PRO A 246 -1.19 19.44 5.41
C PRO A 246 -1.17 18.57 6.67
N TYR A 247 -2.34 18.17 7.19
CA TYR A 247 -2.41 17.52 8.48
C TYR A 247 -2.74 16.02 8.47
N LEU A 248 -2.43 15.35 9.58
CA LEU A 248 -2.41 13.89 9.71
C LEU A 248 -3.66 13.21 9.11
N GLY A 249 -3.46 12.28 8.19
CA GLY A 249 -4.55 11.50 7.57
C GLY A 249 -5.22 12.15 6.36
N GLN A 250 -4.85 13.37 5.97
CA GLN A 250 -5.27 13.98 4.70
C GLN A 250 -4.39 13.54 3.54
N MET A 251 -4.94 13.66 2.33
CA MET A 251 -4.21 13.44 1.09
C MET A 251 -3.29 14.64 0.81
N THR A 252 -2.13 14.37 0.20
CA THR A 252 -1.24 15.40 -0.33
C THR A 252 -1.04 15.21 -1.82
N ASP A 253 -0.73 16.29 -2.53
CA ASP A 253 -0.38 16.23 -3.94
C ASP A 253 1.08 15.81 -4.12
N GLN A 254 1.27 14.52 -4.40
CA GLN A 254 2.59 13.96 -4.63
C GLN A 254 3.29 14.56 -5.87
N LEU A 255 2.55 14.94 -6.92
CA LEU A 255 3.17 15.48 -8.13
C LEU A 255 3.72 16.89 -7.89
N SER A 256 3.02 17.69 -7.10
CA SER A 256 3.52 18.99 -6.65
C SER A 256 4.75 18.87 -5.74
N GLU A 257 4.77 17.88 -4.85
CA GLU A 257 5.92 17.63 -3.96
C GLU A 257 7.16 17.09 -4.71
N ASP A 258 6.98 16.14 -5.63
CA ASP A 258 8.07 15.44 -6.32
C ASP A 258 8.63 16.24 -7.52
N PHE A 259 7.82 17.12 -8.14
CA PHE A 259 8.21 17.88 -9.34
C PHE A 259 8.12 19.39 -9.11
N SER A 260 6.91 19.95 -9.15
CA SER A 260 6.62 21.36 -8.90
C SER A 260 5.11 21.60 -8.84
N GLU A 261 4.69 22.68 -8.19
CA GLU A 261 3.30 23.14 -8.20
C GLU A 261 2.75 23.25 -9.63
N GLY A 262 1.50 22.83 -9.83
CA GLY A 262 0.84 22.79 -11.15
C GLY A 262 1.25 21.58 -12.02
N SER A 263 2.06 20.66 -11.50
CA SER A 263 2.38 19.43 -12.23
C SER A 263 1.19 18.48 -12.24
N TYR A 264 0.91 17.87 -13.39
CA TYR A 264 -0.17 16.89 -13.53
C TYR A 264 0.25 15.69 -14.39
N CYS A 265 -0.36 14.54 -14.14
CA CYS A 265 -0.17 13.34 -14.93
C CYS A 265 -0.95 13.46 -16.24
N CYS A 266 -0.26 13.43 -17.39
CA CYS A 266 -0.90 13.55 -18.71
C CYS A 266 -1.12 12.19 -19.39
N GLU A 267 -0.32 11.17 -19.07
CA GLU A 267 -0.55 9.80 -19.53
C GLU A 267 -0.20 8.80 -18.42
N PHE A 268 -1.00 7.74 -18.29
CA PHE A 268 -0.79 6.68 -17.30
C PHE A 268 -0.99 5.30 -17.93
N ALA A 269 -0.11 4.35 -17.61
CA ALA A 269 -0.22 2.96 -18.02
C ALA A 269 0.07 2.03 -16.84
N SER A 270 -0.78 1.04 -16.60
CA SER A 270 -0.56 0.02 -15.58
C SER A 270 -0.68 -1.38 -16.16
N ALA A 271 0.34 -2.19 -15.87
CA ALA A 271 0.38 -3.62 -16.15
C ALA A 271 0.07 -4.46 -14.90
N GLY A 272 -0.45 -3.83 -13.83
CA GLY A 272 -0.83 -4.48 -12.60
C GLY A 272 -0.22 -3.84 -11.34
N ALA A 273 -0.41 -4.51 -10.21
CA ALA A 273 0.02 -3.99 -8.92
C ALA A 273 1.55 -3.78 -8.88
N LYS A 274 1.97 -2.55 -8.58
CA LYS A 274 3.39 -2.14 -8.54
C LYS A 274 4.12 -2.36 -9.88
N ASN A 275 3.40 -2.29 -10.99
CA ASN A 275 3.92 -2.33 -12.35
C ASN A 275 3.18 -1.26 -13.20
N TYR A 276 3.65 -0.03 -13.17
CA TYR A 276 3.01 1.11 -13.83
C TYR A 276 4.04 2.15 -14.28
N SER A 277 3.67 2.98 -15.25
CA SER A 277 4.46 4.11 -15.71
C SER A 277 3.53 5.27 -16.04
N PHE A 278 4.01 6.49 -15.84
CA PHE A 278 3.24 7.69 -16.13
C PHE A 278 4.12 8.85 -16.59
N LYS A 279 3.52 9.73 -17.40
CA LYS A 279 4.10 10.98 -17.88
C LYS A 279 3.53 12.14 -17.08
N VAL A 280 4.41 13.01 -16.62
CA VAL A 280 4.09 14.21 -15.84
C VAL A 280 4.41 15.44 -16.67
N CYS A 281 3.43 16.31 -16.86
CA CYS A 281 3.60 17.65 -17.34
C CYS A 281 4.05 18.53 -16.17
N VAL A 282 5.31 18.96 -16.14
CA VAL A 282 5.90 19.64 -14.98
C VAL A 282 5.51 21.11 -14.98
N GLY A 283 4.91 21.58 -13.89
CA GLY A 283 4.52 22.98 -13.71
C GLY A 283 3.49 23.48 -14.72
N GLY A 284 2.67 22.58 -15.27
CA GLY A 284 1.68 22.90 -16.29
C GLY A 284 2.27 23.21 -17.68
N ASP A 285 3.57 23.00 -17.89
CA ASP A 285 4.26 23.27 -19.15
C ASP A 285 4.31 22.01 -20.05
N PRO A 286 3.53 21.95 -21.15
CA PRO A 286 3.46 20.75 -21.99
C PRO A 286 4.79 20.39 -22.67
N ALA A 287 5.75 21.32 -22.75
CA ALA A 287 7.08 21.04 -23.28
C ALA A 287 7.98 20.31 -22.26
N LYS A 288 7.63 20.31 -20.97
CA LYS A 288 8.41 19.71 -19.88
C LYS A 288 7.77 18.42 -19.39
N ILE A 289 8.04 17.33 -20.11
CA ILE A 289 7.58 16.00 -19.73
C ILE A 289 8.64 15.24 -18.93
N ARG A 290 8.22 14.66 -17.80
CA ARG A 290 9.00 13.68 -17.03
C ARG A 290 8.30 12.34 -17.03
N VAL A 291 9.06 11.25 -17.14
CA VAL A 291 8.53 9.87 -17.10
C VAL A 291 8.92 9.23 -15.78
N VAL A 292 7.96 8.58 -15.13
CA VAL A 292 8.20 7.76 -13.94
C VAL A 292 7.72 6.34 -14.21
N THR A 293 8.64 5.38 -14.14
CA THR A 293 8.33 3.95 -14.26
C THR A 293 8.59 3.23 -12.94
N LYS A 294 7.63 2.43 -12.49
CA LYS A 294 7.70 1.64 -11.26
C LYS A 294 7.44 0.17 -11.58
N VAL A 295 8.47 -0.66 -11.42
CA VAL A 295 8.38 -2.12 -11.63
C VAL A 295 8.86 -2.84 -10.37
N ARG A 296 7.96 -3.60 -9.73
CA ARG A 296 8.27 -4.32 -8.48
C ARG A 296 9.49 -5.22 -8.65
N GLY A 297 10.48 -5.03 -7.78
CA GLY A 297 11.67 -5.87 -7.68
C GLY A 297 12.62 -5.78 -8.88
N LEU A 298 12.55 -4.69 -9.64
CA LEU A 298 13.52 -4.32 -10.65
C LEU A 298 14.02 -2.91 -10.30
N SER A 299 15.33 -2.74 -10.22
CA SER A 299 15.94 -1.41 -10.12
C SER A 299 16.23 -0.93 -11.53
N ILE A 300 15.59 0.16 -11.94
CA ILE A 300 15.82 0.75 -13.27
C ILE A 300 17.16 1.49 -13.20
N ASN A 301 18.07 1.11 -14.09
CA ASN A 301 19.42 1.65 -14.21
C ASN A 301 19.85 1.55 -15.69
N SER A 302 21.07 1.97 -16.01
CA SER A 302 21.61 1.96 -17.37
C SER A 302 21.58 0.60 -18.09
N SER A 303 21.50 -0.52 -17.37
CA SER A 303 21.41 -1.84 -18.00
C SER A 303 20.01 -2.18 -18.52
N CYS A 304 18.97 -1.47 -18.10
CA CYS A 304 17.59 -1.78 -18.49
C CYS A 304 16.71 -0.56 -18.78
N GLU A 305 17.20 0.68 -18.61
CA GLU A 305 16.39 1.89 -18.81
C GLU A 305 15.88 2.06 -20.25
N ASP A 306 16.67 1.64 -21.24
CA ASP A 306 16.28 1.68 -22.66
C ASP A 306 15.17 0.67 -22.99
N THR A 307 15.04 -0.39 -22.19
CA THR A 307 14.01 -1.42 -22.38
C THR A 307 12.78 -1.13 -21.52
N VAL A 308 12.97 -0.69 -20.28
CA VAL A 308 11.92 -0.47 -19.27
C VAL A 308 11.39 0.97 -19.37
N THR A 309 10.79 1.27 -20.52
CA THR A 309 10.24 2.59 -20.86
C THR A 309 8.72 2.62 -20.71
N PHE A 310 8.16 3.84 -20.70
CA PHE A 310 6.71 4.04 -20.76
C PHE A 310 6.11 3.40 -22.02
N ASP A 311 6.76 3.59 -23.17
CA ASP A 311 6.25 3.10 -24.45
C ASP A 311 6.28 1.57 -24.54
N THR A 312 7.34 0.93 -24.04
CA THR A 312 7.38 -0.54 -23.93
C THR A 312 6.25 -1.04 -23.04
N LEU A 313 6.02 -0.41 -21.87
CA LEU A 313 4.93 -0.80 -20.98
C LEU A 313 3.56 -0.60 -21.64
N LYS A 314 3.33 0.53 -22.29
CA LYS A 314 2.09 0.87 -23.00
C LYS A 314 1.82 -0.17 -24.09
N HIS A 315 2.82 -0.49 -24.90
CA HIS A 315 2.73 -1.54 -25.92
C HIS A 315 2.42 -2.91 -25.31
N MET A 316 3.08 -3.29 -24.21
CA MET A 316 2.78 -4.55 -23.50
C MET A 316 1.34 -4.62 -23.00
N VAL A 317 0.79 -3.51 -22.48
CA VAL A 317 -0.58 -3.45 -22.00
C VAL A 317 -1.56 -3.52 -23.17
N LEU A 318 -1.35 -2.74 -24.23
CA LEU A 318 -2.28 -2.64 -25.37
C LEU A 318 -2.16 -3.79 -26.38
N SER A 319 -1.15 -4.64 -26.30
CA SER A 319 -1.04 -5.81 -27.17
C SER A 319 -2.14 -6.85 -26.86
N ASP A 320 -2.63 -7.51 -27.91
CA ASP A 320 -3.51 -8.68 -27.79
C ASP A 320 -2.71 -9.95 -27.44
N GLU A 321 -1.41 -9.92 -27.71
CA GLU A 321 -0.50 -11.01 -27.40
C GLU A 321 0.14 -10.82 -26.02
N LYS A 322 0.38 -11.95 -25.35
CA LYS A 322 1.12 -11.94 -24.09
C LYS A 322 2.60 -11.68 -24.35
N ILE A 323 3.01 -10.43 -24.16
CA ILE A 323 4.42 -10.03 -24.27
C ILE A 323 5.15 -10.29 -22.95
N ILE A 324 6.29 -10.97 -23.03
CA ILE A 324 7.21 -11.19 -21.92
C ILE A 324 8.58 -10.66 -22.33
N THR A 325 9.06 -9.66 -21.61
CA THR A 325 10.39 -9.09 -21.81
C THR A 325 11.32 -9.62 -20.73
N ASN A 326 12.41 -10.27 -21.12
CA ASN A 326 13.45 -10.68 -20.18
C ASN A 326 14.42 -9.52 -19.98
N ILE A 327 14.52 -9.06 -18.74
CA ILE A 327 15.46 -8.01 -18.35
C ILE A 327 16.67 -8.65 -17.69
N ASP A 328 17.83 -8.48 -18.31
CA ASP A 328 19.08 -8.95 -17.75
C ASP A 328 19.56 -8.02 -16.64
N ILE A 329 19.97 -8.62 -15.53
CA ILE A 329 20.48 -7.93 -14.35
C ILE A 329 21.91 -8.45 -14.16
N PRO A 330 22.93 -7.75 -14.69
CA PRO A 330 24.29 -8.27 -14.78
C PRO A 330 24.94 -8.53 -13.40
N SER A 331 24.57 -7.74 -12.40
CA SER A 331 25.19 -7.75 -11.07
C SER A 331 24.14 -7.76 -9.96
N GLN A 332 23.48 -8.88 -9.74
CA GLN A 332 22.57 -9.05 -8.60
C GLN A 332 23.32 -9.60 -7.39
N ILE A 333 23.20 -8.90 -6.26
CA ILE A 333 23.64 -9.42 -4.95
C ILE A 333 22.67 -10.52 -4.51
N ALA A 334 23.18 -11.73 -4.31
CA ALA A 334 22.43 -12.87 -3.85
C ALA A 334 23.07 -13.47 -2.59
N ARG A 335 22.24 -13.94 -1.66
CA ARG A 335 22.68 -14.70 -0.48
C ARG A 335 22.49 -16.18 -0.76
N LEU A 336 23.59 -16.92 -0.78
CA LEU A 336 23.60 -18.38 -0.89
C LEU A 336 23.50 -19.03 0.50
N PRO A 337 23.25 -20.34 0.60
CA PRO A 337 23.38 -21.07 1.86
C PRO A 337 24.72 -20.77 2.56
N GLY A 338 24.69 -20.66 3.89
CA GLY A 338 25.87 -20.29 4.69
C GLY A 338 26.19 -18.81 4.71
N TRP A 339 25.20 -17.97 4.41
CA TRP A 339 25.33 -16.52 4.38
C TRP A 339 26.40 -16.01 3.40
N ARG A 340 26.85 -16.85 2.47
CA ARG A 340 27.78 -16.45 1.43
C ARG A 340 27.09 -15.45 0.50
N ILE A 341 27.58 -14.23 0.51
CA ILE A 341 27.12 -13.16 -0.37
C ILE A 341 27.90 -13.27 -1.67
N VAL A 342 27.19 -13.37 -2.79
CA VAL A 342 27.79 -13.40 -4.12
C VAL A 342 27.14 -12.33 -4.99
N THR A 343 27.90 -11.79 -5.92
CA THR A 343 27.37 -11.02 -7.05
C THR A 343 27.31 -11.94 -8.24
N ARG A 344 26.14 -12.09 -8.86
CA ARG A 344 25.96 -12.94 -10.03
C ARG A 344 25.01 -12.30 -11.05
N PRO A 345 25.16 -12.62 -12.34
CA PRO A 345 24.12 -12.34 -13.32
C PRO A 345 22.81 -13.02 -12.94
N SER A 346 21.72 -12.34 -13.22
CA SER A 346 20.36 -12.87 -13.11
C SER A 346 19.50 -12.25 -14.19
N SER A 347 18.30 -12.76 -14.38
CA SER A 347 17.34 -12.14 -15.28
C SER A 347 15.97 -12.09 -14.61
N LYS A 348 15.14 -11.16 -15.10
CA LYS A 348 13.79 -10.97 -14.61
C LYS A 348 12.80 -10.92 -15.76
N LYS A 349 11.75 -11.72 -15.65
CA LYS A 349 10.59 -11.66 -16.55
C LYS A 349 9.73 -10.46 -16.20
N TRP A 350 9.66 -9.49 -17.09
CA TRP A 350 8.73 -8.37 -17.04
C TRP A 350 7.57 -8.64 -17.99
N GLN A 351 6.34 -8.64 -17.46
CA GLN A 351 5.13 -8.97 -18.19
C GLN A 351 3.91 -8.28 -17.55
N VAL A 352 2.79 -8.25 -18.28
CA VAL A 352 1.51 -7.81 -17.76
C VAL A 352 0.95 -8.82 -16.76
N CYS A 353 0.54 -8.33 -15.59
CA CYS A 353 0.04 -9.10 -14.44
C CYS A 353 -1.27 -8.49 -13.92
N LEU A 354 -2.27 -8.34 -14.78
CA LEU A 354 -3.62 -7.85 -14.45
C LEU A 354 -4.54 -8.97 -13.95
N ASN A 355 -4.11 -9.73 -12.95
CA ASN A 355 -4.84 -10.90 -12.45
C ASN A 355 -5.85 -10.60 -11.33
N LYS A 356 -6.01 -9.32 -10.95
CA LYS A 356 -6.86 -8.91 -9.81
C LYS A 356 -8.24 -8.40 -10.19
N ARG A 357 -8.49 -8.21 -11.49
CA ARG A 357 -9.69 -7.60 -12.05
C ARG A 357 -9.98 -8.23 -13.41
N ARG A 358 -11.23 -8.14 -13.85
CA ARG A 358 -11.64 -8.47 -15.22
C ARG A 358 -11.25 -7.31 -16.13
N ARG A 359 -10.65 -7.61 -17.28
CA ARG A 359 -10.31 -6.58 -18.27
C ARG A 359 -11.50 -6.37 -19.22
N ILE A 360 -11.88 -5.12 -19.43
CA ILE A 360 -12.92 -4.72 -20.38
C ILE A 360 -12.21 -3.96 -21.50
N HIS A 361 -12.16 -4.57 -22.68
CA HIS A 361 -11.31 -4.10 -23.78
C HIS A 361 -9.85 -3.92 -23.32
N LYS A 362 -9.19 -2.83 -23.75
CA LYS A 362 -7.79 -2.57 -23.42
C LYS A 362 -7.58 -1.52 -22.32
N GLU A 363 -8.61 -0.74 -22.01
CA GLU A 363 -8.49 0.52 -21.27
C GLU A 363 -9.20 0.50 -19.91
N LYS A 364 -10.21 -0.35 -19.74
CA LYS A 364 -11.04 -0.39 -18.53
C LYS A 364 -10.91 -1.73 -17.80
N THR A 365 -11.09 -1.71 -16.48
CA THR A 365 -11.12 -2.95 -15.69
C THR A 365 -12.22 -2.93 -14.63
N GLU A 366 -12.85 -4.08 -14.44
CA GLU A 366 -13.95 -4.28 -13.51
C GLU A 366 -13.57 -5.22 -12.38
N PRO A 367 -14.18 -5.09 -11.19
CA PRO A 367 -14.09 -6.13 -10.17
C PRO A 367 -14.62 -7.46 -10.71
N TYR A 368 -13.97 -8.57 -10.38
CA TYR A 368 -14.51 -9.89 -10.71
C TYR A 368 -15.91 -10.07 -10.14
N GLY A 369 -16.88 -10.50 -10.95
CA GLY A 369 -18.25 -10.68 -10.49
C GLY A 369 -19.17 -9.47 -10.62
N PHE A 370 -18.67 -8.37 -11.18
CA PHE A 370 -19.49 -7.21 -11.55
C PHE A 370 -20.53 -7.60 -12.61
N LYS A 371 -21.74 -7.06 -12.44
CA LYS A 371 -22.94 -7.38 -13.23
C LYS A 371 -23.68 -6.14 -13.72
N GLY A 372 -23.17 -4.94 -13.42
CA GLY A 372 -23.73 -3.70 -13.94
C GLY A 372 -23.12 -3.35 -15.30
N THR A 373 -23.63 -2.28 -15.89
CA THR A 373 -22.95 -1.50 -16.93
C THR A 373 -22.17 -0.39 -16.24
N LEU A 374 -20.89 -0.27 -16.55
CA LEU A 374 -20.15 0.95 -16.23
C LEU A 374 -20.46 1.97 -17.33
N LEU A 375 -20.68 3.22 -16.95
CA LEU A 375 -20.95 4.31 -17.89
C LEU A 375 -19.75 4.47 -18.83
N ASP A 376 -19.99 4.66 -20.12
CA ASP A 376 -18.95 5.04 -21.08
C ASP A 376 -18.80 6.56 -21.19
N ASP A 377 -17.83 7.03 -21.99
CA ASP A 377 -17.55 8.46 -22.12
C ASP A 377 -18.74 9.22 -22.73
N GLU A 378 -19.55 8.58 -23.58
CA GLU A 378 -20.80 9.15 -24.12
C GLU A 378 -21.86 9.27 -23.03
N ASP A 379 -21.99 8.26 -22.16
CA ASP A 379 -22.89 8.28 -21.01
C ASP A 379 -22.53 9.42 -20.03
N TYR A 380 -21.23 9.71 -19.84
CA TYR A 380 -20.77 10.83 -19.00
C TYR A 380 -21.04 12.20 -19.65
N GLU A 381 -20.85 12.33 -20.96
CA GLU A 381 -21.25 13.55 -21.68
C GLU A 381 -22.76 13.78 -21.55
N ILE A 382 -23.57 12.74 -21.76
CA ILE A 382 -25.03 12.81 -21.62
C ILE A 382 -25.44 13.19 -20.19
N LEU A 383 -24.84 12.56 -19.17
CA LEU A 383 -25.10 12.92 -17.77
C LEU A 383 -24.72 14.36 -17.45
N SER A 384 -23.59 14.84 -17.95
CA SER A 384 -23.16 16.23 -17.76
C SER A 384 -24.12 17.22 -18.43
N VAL A 385 -24.66 16.88 -19.60
CA VAL A 385 -25.67 17.69 -20.29
C VAL A 385 -26.99 17.69 -19.52
N LEU A 386 -27.39 16.54 -18.95
CA LEU A 386 -28.61 16.42 -18.15
C LEU A 386 -28.52 17.17 -16.81
N GLU A 387 -27.38 17.14 -16.13
CA GLU A 387 -27.16 17.93 -14.90
C GLU A 387 -27.20 19.44 -15.20
N ASN A 388 -26.55 19.88 -16.28
CA ASN A 388 -26.60 21.28 -16.71
C ASN A 388 -28.01 21.74 -17.14
N LEU A 389 -28.88 20.83 -17.57
CA LEU A 389 -30.28 21.14 -17.87
C LEU A 389 -31.13 21.22 -16.60
N ALA A 390 -30.81 20.43 -15.57
CA ALA A 390 -31.51 20.46 -14.28
C ALA A 390 -31.19 21.72 -13.46
N ASP A 391 -29.98 22.27 -13.57
CA ASP A 391 -29.58 23.52 -12.90
C ASP A 391 -30.10 24.79 -13.60
N ASN A 392 -30.65 24.66 -14.82
CA ASN A 392 -31.23 25.76 -15.61
C ASN A 392 -32.78 25.77 -15.62
N THR A 393 -33.42 24.97 -14.77
CA THR A 393 -34.87 24.97 -14.48
C THR A 393 -35.12 25.23 -13.01
#